data_AF-A0ABD5VDP3-F1
#
_entry.id   AF-A0ABD5VDP3-F1
#
_cell.length_a   1.000
_cell.length_b   1.000
_cell.length_c   1.000
_cell.angle_alpha   90.00
_cell.angle_beta   90.00
_cell.angle_gamma   90.00
#
_symmetry.space_group_name_H-M   'P 1'
#
loop_
_entity.id
_entity.type
_entity.pdbx_description
1 polymer ?
#
loop_
_entity_poly.entity_id
_entity_poly.type
_entity_poly.pdbx_seq_one_letter_code
_entity_poly.pdbx_strand_id
1 'polypeptide(L)'
;MTDLATELGATLSNPRRVGLTALAVVVGVALASVHWLGLVAGGALVALPQRSLPRGLLAGFLFGGVVLSVFLVDLAAAGAAGGFLRFGLLRDVAVAMSLGLPTFGALARGLR
;
A
#
# COMPACT_ATOMS: atom_id res chain seq x y z
N MET A 1 -16.73 19.07 5.68
CA MET A 1 -15.90 18.95 4.45
C MET A 1 -14.69 19.90 4.45
N THR A 2 -14.73 21.01 5.20
CA THR A 2 -13.61 21.95 5.39
C THR A 2 -12.41 21.36 6.15
N ASP A 3 -12.62 20.45 7.11
CA ASP A 3 -11.52 19.84 7.88
C ASP A 3 -10.62 18.91 7.06
N LEU A 4 -11.18 18.06 6.20
CA LEU A 4 -10.40 17.11 5.40
C LEU A 4 -9.47 17.82 4.41
N ALA A 5 -9.95 18.89 3.77
CA ALA A 5 -9.16 19.70 2.84
C ALA A 5 -8.02 20.44 3.56
N THR A 6 -8.28 20.93 4.77
CA THR A 6 -7.29 21.62 5.62
C THR A 6 -6.24 20.64 6.14
N GLU A 7 -6.65 19.43 6.52
CA GLU A 7 -5.77 18.37 7.02
C GLU A 7 -4.93 17.74 5.89
N LEU A 8 -5.50 17.57 4.69
CA LEU A 8 -4.77 17.23 3.46
C LEU A 8 -3.75 18.32 3.12
N GLY A 9 -4.15 19.60 3.17
CA GLY A 9 -3.25 20.74 2.98
C GLY A 9 -2.09 20.78 3.98
N ALA A 10 -2.36 20.52 5.26
CA ALA A 10 -1.34 20.46 6.31
C ALA A 10 -0.45 19.19 6.25
N THR A 11 -0.90 18.17 5.53
CA THR A 11 -0.12 16.96 5.25
C THR A 11 0.75 17.16 4.01
N LEU A 12 0.23 17.86 3.00
CA LEU A 12 0.95 18.28 1.79
C LEU A 12 1.97 19.40 2.08
N SER A 13 1.76 20.21 3.12
CA SER A 13 2.66 21.32 3.49
C SER A 13 4.02 20.88 4.07
N ASN A 14 4.21 19.59 4.36
CA ASN A 14 5.51 19.05 4.74
C ASN A 14 6.09 18.22 3.56
N PRO A 15 6.82 18.88 2.63
CA PRO A 15 7.30 18.24 1.40
C PRO A 15 8.21 17.04 1.68
N ARG A 16 8.94 17.06 2.80
CA ARG A 16 9.82 15.96 3.21
C ARG A 16 9.02 14.70 3.53
N ARG A 17 7.90 14.81 4.24
CA ARG A 17 7.06 13.65 4.60
C ARG A 17 6.39 13.05 3.37
N VAL A 18 5.89 13.90 2.46
CA VAL A 18 5.32 13.46 1.18
C VAL A 18 6.37 12.74 0.35
N GLY A 19 7.57 13.32 0.20
CA GLY A 19 8.68 12.72 -0.53
C GLY A 19 9.11 11.37 0.05
N LEU A 20 9.23 11.25 1.38
CA LEU A 20 9.55 9.98 2.04
C LEU A 20 8.46 8.92 1.84
N THR A 21 7.19 9.32 1.85
CA THR A 21 6.08 8.38 1.64
C THR A 21 6.05 7.92 0.18
N ALA A 22 6.24 8.83 -0.78
CA ALA A 22 6.32 8.49 -2.19
C ALA A 22 7.49 7.54 -2.47
N LEU A 23 8.68 7.83 -1.92
CA LEU A 23 9.84 6.95 -2.01
C LEU A 23 9.54 5.57 -1.39
N ALA A 24 8.92 5.53 -0.22
CA ALA A 24 8.52 4.29 0.43
C ALA A 24 7.54 3.46 -0.41
N VAL A 25 6.60 4.11 -1.12
CA VAL A 25 5.69 3.43 -2.06
C VAL A 25 6.49 2.82 -3.21
N VAL A 26 7.37 3.60 -3.86
CA VAL A 26 8.18 3.10 -4.99
C VAL A 26 9.05 1.92 -4.57
N VAL A 27 9.78 2.06 -3.45
CA VAL A 27 10.62 0.98 -2.91
C VAL A 27 9.78 -0.22 -2.51
N GLY A 28 8.63 0.00 -1.85
CA GLY A 28 7.73 -1.06 -1.44
C GLY A 28 7.16 -1.85 -2.63
N VAL A 29 6.76 -1.17 -3.71
CA VAL A 29 6.29 -1.82 -4.94
C VAL A 29 7.42 -2.65 -5.56
N ALA A 30 8.63 -2.07 -5.67
CA ALA A 30 9.78 -2.79 -6.21
C ALA A 30 10.12 -4.05 -5.41
N LEU A 31 10.07 -3.98 -4.08
CA LEU A 31 10.28 -5.15 -3.21
C LEU A 31 9.17 -6.20 -3.40
N ALA A 32 7.91 -5.76 -3.46
CA ALA A 32 6.75 -6.64 -3.63
C ALA A 32 6.77 -7.38 -4.98
N SER A 33 7.29 -6.74 -6.04
CA SER A 33 7.48 -7.36 -7.35
C SER A 33 8.52 -8.48 -7.36
N VAL A 34 9.52 -8.43 -6.46
CA VAL A 34 10.57 -9.46 -6.36
C VAL A 34 10.17 -10.58 -5.40
N HIS A 35 9.56 -10.25 -4.27
CA HIS A 35 9.20 -11.21 -3.24
C HIS A 35 7.97 -10.75 -2.47
N TRP A 36 7.06 -11.69 -2.14
CA TRP A 36 5.85 -11.40 -1.36
C TRP A 36 6.11 -10.76 0.02
N LEU A 37 7.29 -10.98 0.65
CA LEU A 37 7.69 -10.30 1.88
C LEU A 37 7.83 -8.78 1.70
N GLY A 38 8.02 -8.32 0.46
CA GLY A 38 8.00 -6.91 0.09
C GLY A 38 6.66 -6.22 0.38
N LEU A 39 5.54 -6.95 0.46
CA LEU A 39 4.25 -6.40 0.90
C LEU A 39 4.30 -5.94 2.36
N VAL A 40 4.88 -6.78 3.23
CA VAL A 40 5.03 -6.47 4.66
C VAL A 40 6.04 -5.33 4.84
N ALA A 41 7.19 -5.42 4.18
CA ALA A 41 8.22 -4.37 4.24
C ALA A 41 7.70 -3.03 3.69
N GLY A 42 7.02 -3.04 2.54
CA GLY A 42 6.40 -1.86 1.94
C GLY A 42 5.36 -1.22 2.87
N GLY A 43 4.49 -2.04 3.47
CA GLY A 43 3.51 -1.60 4.48
C GLY A 43 4.16 -0.91 5.69
N ALA A 44 5.26 -1.48 6.20
CA ALA A 44 6.04 -0.84 7.26
C ALA A 44 6.64 0.50 6.79
N LEU A 45 7.28 0.53 5.62
CA LEU A 45 7.94 1.72 5.07
C LEU A 45 6.96 2.88 4.89
N VAL A 46 5.75 2.66 4.37
CA VAL A 46 4.75 3.72 4.18
C VAL A 46 4.10 4.19 5.47
N ALA A 47 4.08 3.34 6.51
CA ALA A 47 3.52 3.65 7.81
C ALA A 47 4.48 4.47 8.70
N LEU A 48 5.80 4.30 8.60
CA LEU A 48 6.77 5.00 9.44
C LEU A 48 6.73 6.54 9.37
N PRO A 49 6.53 7.19 8.21
CA PRO A 49 6.39 8.64 8.10
C PRO A 49 5.07 9.21 8.63
N GLN A 50 4.09 8.36 8.95
CA GLN A 50 2.77 8.83 9.38
C GLN A 50 2.83 9.55 10.74
N ARG A 51 1.69 10.05 11.26
CA ARG A 51 1.64 10.74 12.57
C ARG A 51 1.08 9.88 13.70
N SER A 52 0.23 8.91 13.40
CA SER A 52 -0.46 8.07 14.38
C SER A 52 -0.66 6.66 13.83
N LEU A 53 -0.88 5.67 14.69
CA LEU A 53 -1.10 4.28 14.28
C LEU A 53 -2.27 4.14 13.29
N PRO A 54 -3.46 4.76 13.50
CA PRO A 54 -4.56 4.68 12.53
C PRO A 54 -4.18 5.21 11.13
N ARG A 55 -3.42 6.32 11.06
CA ARG A 55 -2.91 6.85 9.78
C ARG A 55 -1.84 5.94 9.16
N GLY A 56 -1.05 5.26 9.99
CA GLY A 56 -0.11 4.21 9.58
C GLY A 56 -0.80 3.03 8.92
N LEU A 57 -1.82 2.48 9.58
CA LEU A 57 -2.65 1.38 9.06
C LEU A 57 -3.35 1.76 7.77
N LEU A 58 -3.93 2.97 7.70
CA LEU A 58 -4.53 3.49 6.48
C LEU A 58 -3.50 3.60 5.35
N ALA A 59 -2.29 4.10 5.62
CA ALA A 59 -1.23 4.17 4.63
C ALA A 59 -0.81 2.78 4.12
N GLY A 60 -0.69 1.78 5.02
CA GLY A 60 -0.43 0.39 4.65
C GLY A 60 -1.54 -0.19 3.76
N PHE A 61 -2.81 0.00 4.14
CA PHE A 61 -3.96 -0.44 3.35
C PHE A 61 -3.98 0.20 1.95
N LEU A 62 -3.77 1.52 1.87
CA LEU A 62 -3.73 2.24 0.59
C LEU A 62 -2.56 1.77 -0.29
N PHE A 63 -1.39 1.53 0.29
CA PHE A 63 -0.27 0.92 -0.42
C PHE A 63 -0.62 -0.47 -0.96
N GLY A 64 -1.32 -1.29 -0.17
CA GLY A 64 -1.86 -2.56 -0.65
C GLY A 64 -2.78 -2.41 -1.86
N GLY A 65 -3.64 -1.38 -1.86
CA GLY A 65 -4.45 -1.01 -3.02
C GLY A 65 -3.62 -0.60 -4.25
N VAL A 66 -2.51 0.12 -4.06
CA VAL A 66 -1.57 0.46 -5.13
C VAL A 66 -0.96 -0.80 -5.73
N VAL A 67 -0.44 -1.72 -4.90
CA VAL A 67 0.15 -2.97 -5.38
C VAL A 67 -0.87 -3.83 -6.12
N LEU A 68 -2.09 -3.95 -5.59
CA LEU A 68 -3.17 -4.66 -6.26
C LEU A 68 -3.50 -4.03 -7.63
N SER A 69 -3.51 -2.70 -7.71
CA SER A 69 -3.75 -1.98 -8.97
C SER A 69 -2.65 -2.24 -9.99
N VAL A 70 -1.38 -2.19 -9.58
CA VAL A 70 -0.23 -2.53 -10.44
C VAL A 70 -0.36 -3.96 -10.97
N PHE A 71 -0.65 -4.92 -10.08
CA PHE A 71 -0.84 -6.31 -10.46
C PHE A 71 -1.98 -6.50 -11.49
N LEU A 72 -3.12 -5.83 -11.30
CA LEU A 72 -4.24 -5.90 -12.23
C LEU A 72 -3.90 -5.27 -13.59
N VAL A 73 -3.10 -4.20 -13.61
CA VAL A 73 -2.60 -3.57 -14.85
C VAL A 73 -1.67 -4.53 -15.59
N ASP A 74 -0.72 -5.15 -14.90
CA ASP A 74 0.20 -6.14 -15.50
C ASP A 74 -0.57 -7.32 -16.10
N LEU A 75 -1.59 -7.78 -15.38
CA LEU A 75 -2.44 -8.87 -15.82
C LEU A 75 -3.29 -8.50 -17.04
N ALA A 76 -3.82 -7.27 -17.08
CA ALA A 76 -4.54 -6.75 -18.23
C ALA A 76 -3.62 -6.60 -19.46
N ALA A 77 -2.40 -6.10 -19.27
CA ALA A 77 -1.39 -6.00 -20.31
C ALA A 77 -0.99 -7.39 -20.86
N ALA A 78 -1.02 -8.42 -20.03
CA ALA A 78 -0.80 -9.81 -20.41
C ALA A 78 -2.04 -10.52 -21.00
N GLY A 79 -3.20 -9.85 -21.10
CA GLY A 79 -4.45 -10.44 -21.58
C GLY A 79 -5.07 -11.48 -20.63
N ALA A 80 -4.59 -11.58 -19.39
CA ALA A 80 -4.97 -12.61 -18.43
C ALA A 80 -6.02 -12.14 -17.39
N ALA A 81 -6.48 -10.88 -17.49
CA ALA A 81 -7.45 -10.28 -16.56
C ALA A 81 -8.74 -11.10 -16.41
N GLY A 82 -9.30 -11.55 -17.54
CA GLY A 82 -10.52 -12.37 -17.54
C GLY A 82 -10.34 -13.75 -16.89
N GLY A 83 -9.13 -14.31 -16.94
CA GLY A 83 -8.80 -15.59 -16.30
C GLY A 83 -8.68 -15.47 -14.79
N PHE A 84 -7.98 -14.44 -14.30
CA PHE A 84 -7.83 -14.18 -12.87
C PHE A 84 -9.17 -14.00 -12.15
N LEU A 85 -10.12 -13.28 -12.76
CA LEU A 85 -11.44 -13.06 -12.17
C LEU A 85 -12.21 -14.37 -11.94
N ARG A 86 -11.87 -15.44 -12.67
CA ARG A 86 -12.50 -16.76 -12.58
C ARG A 86 -11.84 -17.70 -11.56
N PHE A 87 -10.66 -17.37 -11.03
CA PHE A 87 -9.93 -18.26 -10.11
C PHE A 87 -10.55 -18.38 -8.70
N GLY A 88 -11.67 -17.71 -8.41
CA GLY A 88 -12.43 -17.87 -7.16
C GLY A 88 -11.56 -17.63 -5.93
N LEU A 89 -11.28 -18.70 -5.16
CA LEU A 89 -10.47 -18.64 -3.94
C LEU A 89 -9.09 -18.02 -4.16
N LEU A 90 -8.41 -18.32 -5.28
CA LEU A 90 -7.05 -17.82 -5.51
C LEU A 90 -7.03 -16.30 -5.73
N ARG A 91 -8.08 -15.77 -6.39
CA ARG A 91 -8.32 -14.33 -6.52
C ARG A 91 -8.54 -13.71 -5.14
N ASP A 92 -9.38 -14.33 -4.32
CA ASP A 92 -9.72 -13.80 -3.00
C ASP A 92 -8.50 -13.78 -2.07
N VAL A 93 -7.66 -14.82 -2.13
CA VAL A 93 -6.38 -14.87 -1.41
C VAL A 93 -5.43 -13.77 -1.90
N ALA A 94 -5.31 -13.56 -3.22
CA ALA A 94 -4.45 -12.50 -3.76
C ALA A 94 -4.90 -11.10 -3.29
N VAL A 95 -6.20 -10.83 -3.31
CA VAL A 95 -6.77 -9.56 -2.81
C VAL A 95 -6.54 -9.43 -1.30
N ALA A 96 -6.82 -10.48 -0.53
CA ALA A 96 -6.64 -10.49 0.92
C ALA A 96 -5.16 -10.31 1.31
N MET A 97 -4.22 -10.94 0.62
CA MET A 97 -2.78 -10.76 0.85
C MET A 97 -2.32 -9.35 0.47
N SER A 98 -2.79 -8.82 -0.66
CA SER A 98 -2.41 -7.48 -1.13
C SER A 98 -2.83 -6.39 -0.16
N LEU A 99 -3.97 -6.54 0.52
CA LEU A 99 -4.44 -5.57 1.51
C LEU A 99 -3.96 -5.91 2.93
N GLY A 100 -3.98 -7.18 3.30
CA GLY A 100 -3.71 -7.66 4.64
C GLY A 100 -2.24 -7.61 5.03
N LEU A 101 -1.33 -8.10 4.18
CA LEU A 101 0.10 -8.14 4.51
C LEU A 101 0.71 -6.73 4.68
N PRO A 102 0.40 -5.73 3.84
CA PRO A 102 0.90 -4.38 4.08
C PRO A 102 0.25 -3.70 5.28
N THR A 103 -1.03 -3.95 5.53
CA THR A 103 -1.71 -3.45 6.75
C THR A 103 -1.07 -4.07 8.00
N PHE A 104 -0.70 -5.35 7.96
CA PHE A 104 0.07 -6.01 9.02
C PHE A 104 1.46 -5.39 9.18
N GLY A 105 2.19 -5.16 8.07
CA GLY A 105 3.49 -4.48 8.11
C GLY A 105 3.41 -3.07 8.72
N ALA A 106 2.30 -2.36 8.49
CA ALA A 106 2.08 -1.04 9.05
C ALA A 106 1.99 -1.01 10.60
N LEU A 107 1.77 -2.17 11.26
CA LEU A 107 1.86 -2.28 12.72
C LEU A 107 3.26 -1.97 13.26
N ALA A 108 4.32 -2.08 12.44
CA ALA A 108 5.67 -1.67 12.82
C ALA A 108 5.76 -0.22 13.30
N ARG A 109 4.80 0.63 12.90
CA ARG A 109 4.68 2.00 13.42
C ARG A 109 4.40 2.05 14.93
N GLY A 110 3.65 1.10 15.47
CA GLY A 110 3.29 1.06 16.89
C GLY A 110 4.46 0.68 17.81
N LEU A 111 5.61 0.32 17.24
CA LEU A 111 6.85 0.03 17.97
C LEU A 111 7.68 1.29 18.28
N ARG A 112 7.21 2.47 17.86
CA ARG A 112 7.80 3.79 18.19
C ARG A 112 7.02 4.47 19.29
#